data_AF-A0A8B7N200-F1
#
_entry.id   AF-A0A8B7N200-F1
#
_cell.length_a   1.000
_cell.length_b   1.000
_cell.length_c   1.000
_cell.angle_alpha   90.00
_cell.angle_beta   90.00
_cell.angle_gamma   90.00
#
_symmetry.space_group_name_H-M   'P 1'
#
loop_
_entity.id
_entity.type
_entity.pdbx_description
1 polymer ?
#
loop_
_entity_poly.entity_id
_entity_poly.type
_entity_poly.pdbx_seq_one_letter_code
_entity_poly.pdbx_strand_id
1 'polypeptide(L)'
;MGAQDKDKTDDVVRLFVKAGVDGERMGACPFCQRVYMVMMVKAQHGLLKFQVIACSPAKPPDELTKLGLKHLPAIVHLDEGFDAEDDIVQYIDDTFPGGGLVYDSPEAEIACKDFFSKFCFFIKAVNQDSSKLDHALEKLDAFLEAATPPCSPLASSPPPPKSPTTPSSPALTAKNLSSLSGSTASSFASPAPSFRSSVGSSNSPVPSSGPSSPLPAGKSVSRTPAAYLPTTSTNWPVVNTSSSKLFGGSTDSGAESLCSESNELQWLTGPGLSHLDCVVLPKLQHLRVAAAALKAYQIPTRFRGLWRYLHNAYNNPVFAQTCPCDQEIVLHWHDRLETKKMSHKKHAELAKEKPKFSFDVPVRASVVTVVEVD
;
A
#
# COMPACT_ATOMS: atom_id res chain seq x y z
N MET A 1 25.30 1.34 -52.89
CA MET A 1 25.39 1.55 -51.42
C MET A 1 24.25 0.79 -50.77
N GLY A 2 24.52 -0.09 -49.82
CA GLY A 2 23.47 -0.68 -48.99
C GLY A 2 23.00 0.36 -47.96
N ALA A 3 21.69 0.60 -47.89
CA ALA A 3 21.12 1.24 -46.71
C ALA A 3 21.37 0.31 -45.52
N GLN A 4 22.08 0.79 -44.50
CA GLN A 4 22.20 0.04 -43.26
C GLN A 4 20.83 0.04 -42.59
N ASP A 5 20.28 -1.16 -42.44
CA ASP A 5 19.15 -1.46 -41.57
C ASP A 5 19.63 -1.22 -40.13
N LYS A 6 19.52 0.03 -39.66
CA LYS A 6 19.75 0.35 -38.25
C LYS A 6 18.58 -0.24 -37.48
N ASP A 7 18.92 -1.29 -36.73
CA ASP A 7 18.00 -2.28 -36.18
C ASP A 7 16.93 -1.65 -35.27
N LYS A 8 15.75 -2.28 -35.23
CA LYS A 8 14.59 -1.87 -34.41
C LYS A 8 14.77 -2.16 -32.91
N THR A 9 16.01 -2.33 -32.48
CA THR A 9 16.42 -2.66 -31.11
C THR A 9 16.89 -1.45 -30.29
N ASP A 10 17.21 -0.33 -30.93
CA ASP A 10 17.73 0.87 -30.23
C ASP A 10 16.64 1.69 -29.50
N ASP A 11 15.36 1.50 -29.85
CA ASP A 11 14.18 2.12 -29.21
C ASP A 11 13.77 1.37 -27.93
N VAL A 12 14.73 1.23 -27.00
CA VAL A 12 14.56 0.59 -25.69
C VAL A 12 15.20 1.48 -24.63
N VAL A 13 14.39 2.10 -23.78
CA VAL A 13 14.88 2.91 -22.66
C VAL A 13 15.54 2.00 -21.62
N ARG A 14 16.69 2.39 -21.08
CA ARG A 14 17.38 1.66 -20.02
C ARG A 14 17.31 2.45 -18.72
N LEU A 15 16.51 1.94 -17.78
CA LEU A 15 16.33 2.50 -16.45
C LEU A 15 17.37 1.91 -15.49
N PHE A 16 18.26 2.76 -15.00
CA PHE A 16 19.21 2.43 -13.95
C PHE A 16 18.61 2.74 -12.58
N VAL A 17 18.55 1.73 -11.72
CA VAL A 17 18.01 1.83 -10.36
C VAL A 17 19.08 1.51 -9.33
N LYS A 18 18.94 2.07 -8.12
CA LYS A 18 19.84 1.75 -7.01
C LYS A 18 19.73 0.26 -6.68
N ALA A 19 20.85 -0.45 -6.71
CA ALA A 19 20.93 -1.85 -6.27
C ALA A 19 20.68 -1.98 -4.74
N GLY A 20 20.23 -3.18 -4.35
CA GLY A 20 20.05 -3.59 -2.97
C GLY A 20 21.37 -3.91 -2.27
N VAL A 21 21.30 -4.40 -1.04
CA VAL A 21 22.50 -4.71 -0.23
C VAL A 21 23.34 -5.86 -0.79
N ASP A 22 22.77 -6.70 -1.66
CA ASP A 22 23.48 -7.76 -2.38
C ASP A 22 24.19 -7.28 -3.65
N GLY A 23 23.87 -6.09 -4.14
CA GLY A 23 24.39 -5.54 -5.40
C GLY A 23 23.72 -6.10 -6.67
N GLU A 24 22.74 -6.98 -6.56
CA GLU A 24 22.06 -7.65 -7.69
C GLU A 24 20.57 -7.29 -7.79
N ARG A 25 19.84 -7.30 -6.66
CA ARG A 25 18.41 -6.97 -6.62
C ARG A 25 18.20 -5.46 -6.67
N MET A 26 16.96 -5.05 -6.95
CA MET A 26 16.56 -3.65 -6.76
C MET A 26 16.57 -3.29 -5.28
N GLY A 27 17.24 -2.20 -4.92
CA GLY A 27 17.24 -1.65 -3.58
C GLY A 27 16.04 -0.74 -3.35
N ALA A 28 15.73 -0.50 -2.08
CA ALA A 28 14.59 0.33 -1.71
C ALA A 28 14.88 1.84 -1.87
N CYS A 29 14.92 2.34 -3.10
CA CYS A 29 14.90 3.78 -3.38
C CYS A 29 13.48 4.17 -3.85
N PRO A 30 12.74 5.01 -3.11
CA PRO A 30 11.35 5.33 -3.47
C PRO A 30 11.28 6.16 -4.77
N PHE A 31 12.34 6.91 -5.09
CA PHE A 31 12.49 7.65 -6.33
C PHE A 31 12.72 6.73 -7.53
N CYS A 32 13.53 5.67 -7.37
CA CYS A 32 13.66 4.64 -8.41
C CYS A 32 12.33 3.91 -8.63
N GLN A 33 11.57 3.61 -7.57
CA GLN A 33 10.26 3.01 -7.70
C GLN A 33 9.26 3.94 -8.42
N ARG A 34 9.25 5.25 -8.12
CA ARG A 34 8.43 6.25 -8.83
C ARG A 34 8.61 6.17 -10.35
N VAL A 35 9.86 6.27 -10.81
CA VAL A 35 10.19 6.21 -12.25
C VAL A 35 9.85 4.84 -12.84
N TYR A 36 10.16 3.75 -12.13
CA TYR A 36 9.84 2.40 -12.61
C TYR A 36 8.31 2.19 -12.74
N MET A 37 7.50 2.72 -11.81
CA MET A 37 6.03 2.67 -11.92
C MET A 37 5.52 3.43 -13.16
N VAL A 38 6.02 4.64 -13.42
CA VAL A 38 5.70 5.42 -14.62
C VAL A 38 6.00 4.62 -15.90
N MET A 39 7.22 4.07 -16.00
CA MET A 39 7.63 3.28 -17.16
C MET A 39 6.84 1.96 -17.30
N MET A 40 6.49 1.31 -16.19
CA MET A 40 5.62 0.12 -16.18
C MET A 40 4.22 0.41 -16.72
N VAL A 41 3.61 1.56 -16.37
CA VAL A 41 2.31 1.97 -16.93
C VAL A 41 2.43 2.18 -18.44
N LYS A 42 3.42 2.95 -18.91
CA LYS A 42 3.65 3.17 -20.35
C LYS A 42 3.85 1.85 -21.10
N ALA A 43 4.57 0.89 -20.53
CA ALA A 43 4.77 -0.43 -21.13
C ALA A 43 3.51 -1.31 -21.14
N GLN A 44 2.67 -1.27 -20.10
CA GLN A 44 1.38 -1.97 -20.07
C GLN A 44 0.41 -1.44 -21.14
N HIS A 45 0.47 -0.14 -21.45
CA HIS A 45 -0.25 0.47 -22.57
C HIS A 45 0.42 0.22 -23.94
N GLY A 46 1.53 -0.51 -24.00
CA GLY A 46 2.26 -0.80 -25.24
C GLY A 46 3.02 0.39 -25.84
N LEU A 47 3.15 1.49 -25.10
CA LEU A 47 3.77 2.74 -25.55
C LEU A 47 5.30 2.72 -25.47
N LEU A 48 5.84 1.96 -24.50
CA LEU A 48 7.26 1.96 -24.13
C LEU A 48 7.80 0.54 -24.03
N LYS A 49 9.01 0.32 -24.55
CA LYS A 49 9.85 -0.84 -24.20
C LYS A 49 11.02 -0.36 -23.37
N PHE A 50 11.32 -1.07 -22.29
CA PHE A 50 12.44 -0.71 -21.43
C PHE A 50 13.06 -1.90 -20.71
N GLN A 51 14.29 -1.70 -20.26
CA GLN A 51 15.03 -2.64 -19.41
C GLN A 51 15.39 -1.96 -18.09
N VAL A 52 15.35 -2.71 -16.99
CA VAL A 52 15.81 -2.23 -15.68
C VAL A 52 17.16 -2.83 -15.34
N ILE A 53 18.08 -1.98 -14.88
CA ILE A 53 19.47 -2.32 -14.55
C ILE A 53 19.73 -1.85 -13.11
N ALA A 54 19.88 -2.78 -12.17
CA ALA A 54 20.29 -2.46 -10.81
C ALA A 54 21.80 -2.16 -10.79
N CYS A 55 22.21 -1.03 -10.21
CA CYS A 55 23.63 -0.67 -10.09
C CYS A 55 23.96 0.05 -8.77
N SER A 56 25.24 0.01 -8.38
CA SER A 56 25.74 0.68 -7.17
C SER A 56 26.18 2.11 -7.49
N PRO A 57 25.69 3.15 -6.78
CA PRO A 57 26.18 4.52 -6.94
C PRO A 57 27.68 4.69 -6.67
N ALA A 58 28.30 3.78 -5.91
CA ALA A 58 29.73 3.80 -5.62
C ALA A 58 30.60 3.26 -6.78
N LYS A 59 29.99 2.57 -7.74
CA LYS A 59 30.61 2.05 -8.96
C LYS A 59 29.58 2.12 -10.10
N PRO A 60 29.26 3.32 -10.60
CA PRO A 60 28.31 3.49 -11.69
C PRO A 60 28.82 2.79 -12.97
N PRO A 61 27.94 2.29 -13.84
CA PRO A 61 28.32 1.81 -15.16
C PRO A 61 29.05 2.88 -15.98
N ASP A 62 29.98 2.45 -16.83
CA ASP A 62 30.79 3.34 -17.70
C ASP A 62 29.93 4.29 -18.54
N GLU A 63 28.74 3.85 -18.93
CA GLU A 63 27.79 4.61 -19.74
C GLU A 63 27.19 5.81 -19.00
N LEU A 64 26.69 5.61 -17.77
CA LEU A 64 26.25 6.74 -16.92
C LEU A 64 27.41 7.72 -16.71
N THR A 65 28.62 7.19 -16.52
CA THR A 65 29.84 7.98 -16.33
C THR A 65 30.18 8.81 -17.59
N LYS A 66 30.04 8.23 -18.80
CA LYS A 66 30.26 8.93 -20.08
C LYS A 66 29.25 10.05 -20.32
N LEU A 67 28.00 9.85 -19.93
CA LEU A 67 26.93 10.84 -20.01
C LEU A 67 26.95 11.85 -18.85
N GLY A 68 27.87 11.71 -17.89
CA GLY A 68 28.02 12.62 -16.75
C GLY A 68 26.96 12.46 -15.65
N LEU A 69 26.15 11.40 -15.72
CA LEU A 69 25.06 11.08 -14.81
C LEU A 69 25.62 10.55 -13.48
N LYS A 70 25.19 11.14 -12.37
CA LYS A 70 25.74 10.95 -11.01
C LYS A 70 24.70 10.43 -10.02
N HIS A 71 23.42 10.56 -10.33
CA HIS A 71 22.31 10.23 -9.46
C HIS A 71 21.55 9.00 -9.96
N LEU A 72 20.70 8.44 -9.09
CA LEU A 72 19.79 7.34 -9.42
C LEU A 72 18.40 7.66 -8.83
N PRO A 73 17.30 7.41 -9.55
CA PRO A 73 17.23 6.76 -10.86
C PRO A 73 17.88 7.57 -11.98
N ALA A 74 18.32 6.87 -13.03
CA ALA A 74 18.75 7.49 -14.28
C ALA A 74 18.17 6.71 -15.46
N ILE A 75 17.86 7.38 -16.56
CA ILE A 75 17.51 6.72 -17.82
C ILE A 75 18.58 7.00 -18.87
N VAL A 76 18.74 6.07 -19.81
CA VAL A 76 19.47 6.28 -21.07
C VAL A 76 18.60 5.80 -22.22
N HIS A 77 18.48 6.61 -23.27
CA HIS A 77 17.70 6.34 -24.47
C HIS A 77 18.31 7.07 -25.67
N LEU A 78 18.55 6.37 -26.79
CA LEU A 78 19.08 6.94 -28.04
C LEU A 78 20.33 7.86 -27.84
N ASP A 79 21.28 7.40 -27.01
CA ASP A 79 22.49 8.12 -26.59
C ASP A 79 22.28 9.40 -25.72
N GLU A 80 21.04 9.76 -25.39
CA GLU A 80 20.71 10.76 -24.37
C GLU A 80 20.46 10.11 -23.00
N GLY A 81 20.58 10.87 -21.91
CA GLY A 81 20.28 10.36 -20.57
C GLY A 81 20.07 11.43 -19.51
N PHE A 82 19.31 11.08 -18.48
CA PHE A 82 18.77 11.99 -17.47
C PHE A 82 18.83 11.32 -16.10
N ASP A 83 19.24 12.04 -15.05
CA ASP A 83 19.34 11.55 -13.66
C ASP A 83 18.60 12.40 -12.62
N ALA A 84 17.83 13.39 -13.06
CA ALA A 84 16.87 14.14 -12.25
C ALA A 84 15.46 13.58 -12.45
N GLU A 85 14.72 13.33 -11.36
CA GLU A 85 13.44 12.60 -11.40
C GLU A 85 12.38 13.25 -12.29
N ASP A 86 12.26 14.58 -12.23
CA ASP A 86 11.21 15.30 -12.94
C ASP A 86 11.57 15.44 -14.43
N ASP A 87 12.85 15.64 -14.77
CA ASP A 87 13.35 15.61 -16.15
C ASP A 87 13.16 14.22 -16.78
N ILE A 88 13.41 13.15 -16.02
CA ILE A 88 13.15 11.76 -16.44
C ILE A 88 11.68 11.54 -16.76
N VAL A 89 10.77 11.99 -15.88
CA VAL A 89 9.33 11.82 -16.09
C VAL A 89 8.88 12.63 -17.31
N GLN A 90 9.26 13.91 -17.39
CA GLN A 90 8.97 14.79 -18.53
C GLN A 90 9.44 14.17 -19.86
N TYR A 91 10.67 13.67 -19.92
CA TYR A 91 11.20 12.99 -21.11
C TYR A 91 10.36 11.77 -21.51
N ILE A 92 9.94 10.95 -20.54
CA ILE A 92 9.12 9.76 -20.80
C ILE A 92 7.72 10.13 -21.28
N ASP A 93 7.13 11.22 -20.79
CA ASP A 93 5.81 11.68 -21.23
C ASP A 93 5.83 12.34 -22.61
N ASP A 94 6.85 13.16 -22.90
CA ASP A 94 7.01 13.81 -24.20
C ASP A 94 7.40 12.81 -25.30
N THR A 95 8.26 11.84 -25.00
CA THR A 95 8.73 10.82 -25.95
C THR A 95 7.69 9.71 -26.16
N PHE A 96 6.97 9.32 -25.10
CA PHE A 96 5.98 8.23 -25.12
C PHE A 96 4.60 8.73 -24.63
N PRO A 97 3.90 9.57 -25.42
CA PRO A 97 2.64 10.20 -25.00
C PRO A 97 1.52 9.19 -24.77
N GLY A 98 0.65 9.47 -23.80
CA GLY A 98 -0.46 8.61 -23.39
C GLY A 98 -0.25 7.93 -22.03
N GLY A 99 -1.00 6.87 -21.75
CA GLY A 99 -0.91 6.10 -20.49
C GLY A 99 -1.65 6.70 -19.29
N GLY A 100 -2.33 7.85 -19.45
CA GLY A 100 -3.29 8.38 -18.47
C GLY A 100 -2.69 8.88 -17.14
N LEU A 101 -1.37 9.06 -17.06
CA LEU A 101 -0.68 9.41 -15.81
C LEU A 101 -0.81 10.89 -15.40
N VAL A 102 -1.07 11.79 -16.36
CA VAL A 102 -1.23 13.23 -16.13
C VAL A 102 -2.50 13.50 -15.32
N TYR A 103 -2.41 14.37 -14.32
CA TYR A 103 -3.51 14.75 -13.45
C TYR A 103 -3.54 16.26 -13.23
N ASP A 104 -4.70 16.79 -12.84
CA ASP A 104 -4.86 18.14 -12.30
C ASP A 104 -5.73 18.05 -11.05
N SER A 105 -5.10 18.12 -9.87
CA SER A 105 -5.78 18.12 -8.57
C SER A 105 -4.86 18.70 -7.49
N PRO A 106 -4.85 20.03 -7.29
CA PRO A 106 -4.07 20.66 -6.23
C PRO A 106 -4.50 20.20 -4.83
N GLU A 107 -5.75 19.78 -4.65
CA GLU A 107 -6.27 19.21 -3.39
C GLU A 107 -5.53 17.90 -3.03
N ALA A 108 -5.36 17.01 -4.00
CA ALA A 108 -4.65 15.74 -3.82
C ALA A 108 -3.18 15.97 -3.46
N GLU A 109 -2.51 16.90 -4.15
CA GLU A 109 -1.13 17.27 -3.84
C GLU A 109 -1.00 17.83 -2.41
N ILE A 110 -1.91 18.73 -2.02
CA ILE A 110 -1.94 19.31 -0.68
C ILE A 110 -2.18 18.23 0.38
N ALA A 111 -3.05 17.25 0.13
CA ALA A 111 -3.29 16.12 1.02
C ALA A 111 -2.05 15.22 1.19
N CYS A 112 -1.29 14.99 0.10
CA CYS A 112 -0.15 14.08 0.08
C CYS A 112 1.19 14.70 0.50
N LYS A 113 1.28 16.05 0.58
CA LYS A 113 2.56 16.78 0.63
C LYS A 113 3.49 16.43 1.77
N ASP A 114 2.99 16.25 3.00
CA ASP A 114 3.83 16.32 4.19
C ASP A 114 4.01 15.00 4.98
N PHE A 115 3.17 13.98 4.79
CA PHE A 115 3.24 12.73 5.57
C PHE A 115 4.64 12.08 5.54
N PHE A 116 5.29 12.03 4.38
CA PHE A 116 6.60 11.41 4.24
C PHE A 116 7.71 12.20 4.96
N SER A 117 7.57 13.54 5.04
CA SER A 117 8.47 14.38 5.83
C SER A 117 8.33 14.08 7.33
N LYS A 118 7.08 13.95 7.83
CA LYS A 118 6.82 13.61 9.24
C LYS A 118 7.35 12.21 9.57
N PHE A 119 7.18 11.26 8.65
CA PHE A 119 7.75 9.92 8.77
C PHE A 119 9.28 9.96 8.83
N CYS A 120 9.94 10.77 7.99
CA CYS A 120 11.38 10.96 8.06
C CYS A 120 11.83 11.49 9.45
N PHE A 121 11.14 12.47 10.02
CA PHE A 121 11.44 12.97 11.38
C PHE A 121 11.21 11.91 12.47
N PHE A 122 10.15 11.11 12.35
CA PHE A 122 9.79 10.04 13.29
C PHE A 122 10.79 8.87 13.26
N ILE A 123 11.13 8.37 12.07
CA ILE A 123 12.02 7.19 11.90
C ILE A 123 13.46 7.49 12.32
N LYS A 124 13.95 8.72 12.06
CA LYS A 124 15.27 9.24 12.47
C LYS A 124 15.38 9.51 13.99
N ALA A 125 14.36 9.18 14.79
CA ALA A 125 14.33 9.35 16.24
C ALA A 125 14.56 10.79 16.76
N VAL A 126 14.40 11.80 15.90
CA VAL A 126 14.29 13.21 16.28
C VAL A 126 13.04 13.45 17.14
N ASN A 127 12.00 12.62 16.94
CA ASN A 127 10.86 12.50 17.84
C ASN A 127 10.57 11.01 18.14
N GLN A 128 10.05 10.74 19.35
CA GLN A 128 9.46 9.43 19.69
C GLN A 128 7.93 9.45 19.58
N ASP A 129 7.32 10.64 19.62
CA ASP A 129 5.89 10.84 19.45
C ASP A 129 5.49 10.76 17.95
N SER A 130 4.48 9.95 17.65
CA SER A 130 3.92 9.76 16.32
C SER A 130 2.84 10.79 15.96
N SER A 131 2.35 11.61 16.90
CA SER A 131 1.17 12.49 16.70
C SER A 131 1.26 13.37 15.44
N LYS A 132 2.46 13.88 15.11
CA LYS A 132 2.69 14.67 13.87
C LYS A 132 2.58 13.83 12.59
N LEU A 133 2.93 12.55 12.64
CA LEU A 133 2.76 11.59 11.54
C LEU A 133 1.30 11.13 11.45
N ASP A 134 0.68 10.78 12.58
CA ASP A 134 -0.73 10.41 12.67
C ASP A 134 -1.64 11.49 12.07
N HIS A 135 -1.40 12.76 12.38
CA HIS A 135 -2.19 13.88 11.83
C HIS A 135 -2.00 14.07 10.32
N ALA A 136 -0.79 13.84 9.80
CA ALA A 136 -0.55 13.92 8.35
C ALA A 136 -1.16 12.72 7.59
N LEU A 137 -1.20 11.54 8.21
CA LEU A 137 -1.92 10.38 7.67
C LEU A 137 -3.43 10.55 7.77
N GLU A 138 -3.95 11.16 8.84
CA GLU A 138 -5.37 11.51 9.01
C GLU A 138 -5.83 12.50 7.93
N LYS A 139 -5.00 13.47 7.56
CA LYS A 139 -5.28 14.39 6.44
C LYS A 139 -5.39 13.65 5.10
N LEU A 140 -4.47 12.73 4.83
CA LEU A 140 -4.48 11.91 3.60
C LEU A 140 -5.67 10.95 3.57
N ASP A 141 -5.99 10.33 4.71
CA ASP A 141 -7.14 9.44 4.87
C ASP A 141 -8.47 10.18 4.68
N ALA A 142 -8.60 11.38 5.25
CA ALA A 142 -9.79 12.22 5.07
C ALA A 142 -10.02 12.60 3.60
N PHE A 143 -8.95 12.87 2.84
CA PHE A 143 -9.03 13.08 1.39
C PHE A 143 -9.51 11.80 0.67
N LEU A 144 -8.90 10.65 0.97
CA LEU A 144 -9.25 9.36 0.37
C LEU A 144 -10.66 8.85 0.74
N GLU A 145 -11.21 9.25 1.90
CA GLU A 145 -12.60 8.93 2.30
C GLU A 145 -13.61 9.91 1.70
N ALA A 146 -13.29 11.21 1.59
CA ALA A 146 -14.13 12.19 0.89
C ALA A 146 -14.29 11.87 -0.62
N ALA A 147 -13.27 11.21 -1.17
CA ALA A 147 -13.22 10.69 -2.53
C ALA A 147 -14.12 9.46 -2.78
N THR A 148 -14.63 8.80 -1.73
CA THR A 148 -15.57 7.67 -1.87
C THR A 148 -17.03 8.10 -1.71
N PRO A 149 -17.97 7.53 -2.50
CA PRO A 149 -19.39 7.72 -2.23
C PRO A 149 -19.73 7.18 -0.83
N PRO A 150 -20.66 7.82 -0.10
CA PRO A 150 -21.10 7.31 1.19
C PRO A 150 -21.70 5.92 0.98
N CYS A 151 -21.08 4.90 1.58
CA CYS A 151 -21.65 3.56 1.64
C CYS A 151 -23.02 3.69 2.31
N SER A 152 -24.09 3.53 1.53
CA SER A 152 -25.46 3.71 1.99
C SER A 152 -25.65 2.96 3.31
N PRO A 153 -26.05 3.64 4.41
CA PRO A 153 -26.32 2.93 5.65
C PRO A 153 -27.37 1.88 5.35
N LEU A 154 -27.14 0.63 5.82
CA LEU A 154 -28.08 -0.46 5.61
C LEU A 154 -29.49 0.05 5.89
N ALA A 155 -30.36 -0.01 4.88
CA ALA A 155 -31.76 0.32 5.05
C ALA A 155 -32.26 -0.49 6.24
N SER A 156 -32.71 0.20 7.28
CA SER A 156 -33.21 -0.41 8.51
C SER A 156 -34.24 -1.45 8.12
N SER A 157 -33.97 -2.72 8.44
CA SER A 157 -34.82 -3.85 8.04
C SER A 157 -36.28 -3.53 8.42
N PRO A 158 -37.25 -3.71 7.50
CA PRO A 158 -38.64 -3.42 7.84
C PRO A 158 -39.06 -4.29 9.03
N PRO A 159 -39.85 -3.76 9.98
CA PRO A 159 -40.30 -4.53 11.12
C PRO A 159 -41.09 -5.76 10.64
N PRO A 160 -40.98 -6.91 11.32
CA PRO A 160 -41.64 -8.13 10.88
C PRO A 160 -43.16 -7.94 10.80
N PRO A 161 -43.83 -8.57 9.82
CA PRO A 161 -45.27 -8.43 9.64
C PRO A 161 -46.03 -8.91 10.88
N LYS A 162 -46.98 -8.10 11.34
CA LYS A 162 -47.84 -8.45 12.47
C LYS A 162 -48.66 -9.69 12.13
N SER A 163 -48.58 -10.72 12.96
CA SER A 163 -49.41 -11.92 12.87
C SER A 163 -50.91 -11.57 12.98
N PRO A 164 -51.81 -12.26 12.25
CA PRO A 164 -53.23 -11.91 12.24
C PRO A 164 -53.90 -12.18 13.59
N THR A 165 -54.58 -11.17 14.11
CA THR A 165 -55.44 -11.24 15.30
C THR A 165 -56.70 -12.04 15.03
N THR A 166 -56.97 -13.08 15.84
CA THR A 166 -58.30 -13.67 15.99
C THR A 166 -59.07 -12.97 17.12
N PRO A 167 -60.42 -12.83 17.03
CA PRO A 167 -61.18 -12.02 17.97
C PRO A 167 -61.79 -12.83 19.12
N SER A 168 -61.80 -12.26 20.32
CA SER A 168 -62.74 -12.62 21.39
C SER A 168 -62.98 -11.46 22.36
N SER A 169 -64.24 -11.04 22.44
CA SER A 169 -64.80 -10.05 23.38
C SER A 169 -65.27 -10.73 24.69
N PRO A 170 -65.81 -10.01 25.70
CA PRO A 170 -65.28 -8.79 26.31
C PRO A 170 -65.28 -8.83 27.87
N ALA A 171 -64.60 -7.85 28.48
CA ALA A 171 -64.90 -7.18 29.75
C ALA A 171 -65.30 -7.98 31.02
N LEU A 172 -64.54 -7.76 32.11
CA LEU A 172 -65.11 -7.52 33.44
C LEU A 172 -64.25 -6.54 34.25
N THR A 173 -64.90 -5.73 35.07
CA THR A 173 -64.37 -4.53 35.75
C THR A 173 -63.98 -4.82 37.21
N ALA A 174 -62.96 -4.13 37.76
CA ALA A 174 -63.05 -3.35 39.02
C ALA A 174 -61.70 -3.09 39.75
N LYS A 175 -61.50 -1.80 40.14
CA LYS A 175 -60.91 -1.33 41.44
C LYS A 175 -59.44 -1.67 41.79
N ASN A 176 -58.72 -0.94 42.64
CA ASN A 176 -58.66 0.49 43.03
C ASN A 176 -57.39 0.70 43.93
N LEU A 177 -57.06 1.94 44.30
CA LEU A 177 -56.08 2.41 45.32
C LEU A 177 -54.56 2.32 45.03
N SER A 178 -53.98 3.49 44.73
CA SER A 178 -52.96 4.25 45.52
C SER A 178 -52.05 3.47 46.51
N SER A 179 -50.75 3.81 46.69
CA SER A 179 -50.32 5.12 47.22
C SER A 179 -48.78 5.26 47.40
N LEU A 180 -48.28 6.51 47.48
CA LEU A 180 -46.99 6.99 48.08
C LEU A 180 -45.67 6.45 47.47
N SER A 181 -44.79 7.22 46.80
CA SER A 181 -44.06 8.47 47.16
C SER A 181 -42.92 8.29 48.18
N GLY A 182 -41.68 8.67 47.81
CA GLY A 182 -40.56 8.78 48.77
C GLY A 182 -39.17 8.70 48.13
N SER A 183 -38.64 9.82 47.64
CA SER A 183 -37.26 9.94 47.16
C SER A 183 -36.28 10.21 48.31
N THR A 184 -35.06 9.65 48.24
CA THR A 184 -33.74 10.22 48.64
C THR A 184 -32.70 9.08 48.57
N ALA A 185 -31.64 9.11 47.76
CA ALA A 185 -30.49 10.02 47.66
C ALA A 185 -29.29 9.61 48.55
N SER A 186 -28.22 9.16 47.88
CA SER A 186 -26.81 9.22 48.27
C SER A 186 -26.34 8.71 49.65
N SER A 187 -25.52 7.66 49.66
CA SER A 187 -24.07 7.77 49.99
C SER A 187 -23.36 6.42 49.89
N PHE A 188 -22.50 6.25 48.87
CA PHE A 188 -21.53 5.14 48.82
C PHE A 188 -20.16 5.69 49.23
N ALA A 189 -19.64 5.22 50.37
CA ALA A 189 -18.26 5.41 50.76
C ALA A 189 -17.54 4.04 50.70
N SER A 190 -16.36 4.00 50.09
CA SER A 190 -15.50 2.82 50.05
C SER A 190 -14.05 3.25 50.21
N PRO A 191 -13.30 2.75 51.21
CA PRO A 191 -11.88 3.03 51.33
C PRO A 191 -11.05 2.00 50.55
N ALA A 192 -10.04 2.48 49.82
CA ALA A 192 -8.92 1.66 49.37
C ALA A 192 -7.91 1.45 50.51
N PRO A 193 -7.04 0.44 50.43
CA PRO A 193 -5.74 0.46 51.10
C PRO A 193 -4.59 0.63 50.10
N SER A 194 -3.54 1.31 50.56
CA SER A 194 -2.41 1.77 49.74
C SER A 194 -1.23 0.79 49.68
N PHE A 195 -0.36 1.03 48.70
CA PHE A 195 1.02 0.54 48.59
C PHE A 195 1.78 0.39 49.92
N ARG A 196 2.65 -0.64 49.97
CA ARG A 196 3.95 -0.51 50.65
C ARG A 196 5.04 -1.32 49.93
N SER A 197 6.25 -0.79 49.93
CA SER A 197 7.43 -1.33 49.25
C SER A 197 8.26 -2.26 50.14
N SER A 198 9.11 -3.09 49.52
CA SER A 198 10.42 -3.43 50.07
C SER A 198 11.40 -3.83 48.98
N VAL A 199 12.67 -3.53 49.23
CA VAL A 199 13.86 -3.82 48.40
C VAL A 199 14.44 -5.20 48.75
N GLY A 200 15.21 -5.79 47.83
CA GLY A 200 16.01 -6.98 48.10
C GLY A 200 16.87 -7.38 46.90
N SER A 201 18.19 -7.31 47.04
CA SER A 201 19.16 -7.63 45.98
C SER A 201 19.78 -9.02 46.15
N SER A 202 20.26 -9.60 45.03
CA SER A 202 21.57 -10.28 44.86
C SER A 202 21.56 -11.68 44.18
N ASN A 203 22.61 -11.85 43.35
CA ASN A 203 23.34 -13.07 42.95
C ASN A 203 22.70 -14.18 42.08
N SER A 204 23.33 -14.38 40.90
CA SER A 204 23.44 -15.64 40.14
C SER A 204 24.54 -16.56 40.75
N PRO A 205 24.67 -17.87 40.41
CA PRO A 205 25.09 -18.34 39.07
C PRO A 205 24.47 -19.69 38.56
N VAL A 206 24.92 -20.14 37.38
CA VAL A 206 24.57 -21.35 36.57
C VAL A 206 25.74 -22.35 36.52
N PRO A 207 25.68 -23.59 35.90
CA PRO A 207 24.62 -24.28 35.12
C PRO A 207 24.36 -25.77 35.53
N SER A 208 23.49 -26.52 34.80
CA SER A 208 23.79 -27.88 34.28
C SER A 208 22.71 -28.46 33.32
N SER A 209 23.07 -29.51 32.59
CA SER A 209 22.43 -30.13 31.40
C SER A 209 21.56 -31.38 31.66
N GLY A 210 20.59 -31.70 30.78
CA GLY A 210 19.97 -33.05 30.68
C GLY A 210 18.77 -33.14 29.72
N PRO A 211 18.53 -34.24 28.96
CA PRO A 211 17.60 -34.25 27.80
C PRO A 211 16.36 -35.19 27.88
N SER A 212 15.41 -35.01 26.94
CA SER A 212 14.61 -36.04 26.19
C SER A 212 13.06 -35.88 26.13
N SER A 213 12.52 -35.59 24.92
CA SER A 213 11.38 -36.22 24.16
C SER A 213 10.08 -36.77 24.81
N PRO A 214 8.96 -37.01 24.04
CA PRO A 214 8.35 -36.26 22.90
C PRO A 214 6.78 -36.27 22.80
N LEU A 215 6.21 -35.45 21.88
CA LEU A 215 4.89 -35.58 21.15
C LEU A 215 3.54 -35.46 21.94
N PRO A 216 2.34 -35.32 21.28
CA PRO A 216 2.02 -35.24 19.84
C PRO A 216 1.08 -34.08 19.34
N ALA A 217 1.11 -33.88 18.01
CA ALA A 217 0.02 -33.55 17.05
C ALA A 217 -1.04 -32.44 17.29
N GLY A 218 -1.09 -31.50 16.33
CA GLY A 218 -2.28 -30.71 15.98
C GLY A 218 -2.18 -30.21 14.53
N LYS A 219 -3.11 -30.62 13.65
CA LYS A 219 -3.11 -30.24 12.22
C LYS A 219 -3.91 -28.94 12.00
N SER A 220 -3.38 -28.02 11.21
CA SER A 220 -4.20 -27.09 10.43
C SER A 220 -3.63 -26.96 9.01
N VAL A 221 -4.53 -26.90 8.03
CA VAL A 221 -4.22 -26.88 6.60
C VAL A 221 -4.63 -25.53 6.05
N SER A 222 -3.68 -24.77 5.50
CA SER A 222 -3.97 -23.58 4.69
C SER A 222 -3.05 -23.57 3.47
N ARG A 223 -3.66 -23.61 2.27
CA ARG A 223 -2.95 -23.72 0.99
C ARG A 223 -2.22 -22.40 0.67
N THR A 224 -0.92 -22.47 0.43
CA THR A 224 -0.15 -21.40 -0.22
C THR A 224 -0.26 -21.52 -1.75
N PRO A 225 -0.62 -20.46 -2.50
CA PRO A 225 -0.33 -20.39 -3.92
C PRO A 225 1.19 -20.35 -4.14
N ALA A 226 1.68 -21.07 -5.15
CA ALA A 226 3.12 -21.16 -5.42
C ALA A 226 3.67 -19.84 -6.00
N ALA A 227 4.83 -19.42 -5.49
CA ALA A 227 5.57 -18.30 -6.07
C ALA A 227 6.23 -18.72 -7.39
N TYR A 228 5.95 -17.98 -8.47
CA TYR A 228 6.74 -17.98 -9.70
C TYR A 228 7.43 -16.63 -9.87
N LEU A 229 8.76 -16.64 -9.80
CA LEU A 229 9.61 -15.57 -10.31
C LEU A 229 10.55 -16.21 -11.36
N PRO A 230 10.46 -15.83 -12.64
CA PRO A 230 11.48 -16.20 -13.62
C PRO A 230 12.70 -15.30 -13.49
N THR A 231 13.88 -15.90 -13.42
CA THR A 231 15.16 -15.24 -13.61
C THR A 231 15.37 -14.82 -15.06
N THR A 232 15.99 -13.66 -15.28
CA THR A 232 16.81 -13.29 -16.46
C THR A 232 16.33 -13.68 -17.86
N SER A 233 15.92 -12.67 -18.64
CA SER A 233 15.83 -12.69 -20.11
C SER A 233 14.84 -13.70 -20.74
N THR A 234 13.62 -13.24 -21.03
CA THR A 234 12.77 -13.84 -22.08
C THR A 234 11.83 -12.81 -22.69
N ASN A 235 11.67 -12.85 -24.02
CA ASN A 235 10.71 -12.05 -24.77
C ASN A 235 9.26 -12.33 -24.35
N TRP A 236 8.41 -11.30 -24.39
CA TRP A 236 6.98 -11.43 -24.11
C TRP A 236 6.18 -11.86 -25.35
N PRO A 237 5.25 -12.83 -25.25
CA PRO A 237 4.37 -13.19 -26.36
C PRO A 237 3.18 -12.21 -26.47
N VAL A 238 2.97 -11.66 -27.66
CA VAL A 238 1.79 -10.84 -27.97
C VAL A 238 0.55 -11.73 -28.05
N VAL A 239 -0.37 -11.59 -27.08
CA VAL A 239 -1.69 -12.20 -27.16
C VAL A 239 -2.60 -11.28 -27.97
N ASN A 240 -2.94 -11.70 -29.18
CA ASN A 240 -3.69 -10.91 -30.14
C ASN A 240 -5.18 -11.26 -30.08
N THR A 241 -6.00 -10.44 -29.41
CA THR A 241 -7.47 -10.60 -29.39
C THR A 241 -8.12 -9.83 -30.53
N SER A 242 -8.08 -10.42 -31.72
CA SER A 242 -8.91 -10.01 -32.87
C SER A 242 -10.10 -10.97 -33.01
N SER A 243 -11.31 -10.52 -32.67
CA SER A 243 -12.56 -11.11 -33.19
C SER A 243 -13.66 -10.07 -33.19
N SER A 244 -14.17 -9.79 -34.39
CA SER A 244 -15.08 -8.68 -34.68
C SER A 244 -16.44 -9.20 -35.14
N LYS A 245 -17.51 -8.49 -34.73
CA LYS A 245 -18.86 -8.48 -35.34
C LYS A 245 -19.67 -9.79 -35.29
N LEU A 246 -20.88 -9.72 -34.77
CA LEU A 246 -22.11 -9.54 -35.57
C LEU A 246 -23.34 -9.60 -34.66
N PHE A 247 -24.21 -8.58 -34.74
CA PHE A 247 -25.67 -8.67 -34.96
C PHE A 247 -26.24 -7.24 -34.82
N GLY A 248 -27.33 -6.94 -35.51
CA GLY A 248 -27.86 -5.57 -35.56
C GLY A 248 -29.38 -5.51 -35.51
N GLY A 249 -29.88 -4.37 -35.03
CA GLY A 249 -31.20 -3.84 -35.32
C GLY A 249 -32.40 -4.47 -34.59
N SER A 250 -32.88 -3.80 -33.54
CA SER A 250 -34.21 -3.18 -33.59
C SER A 250 -34.37 -2.15 -32.47
N THR A 251 -35.29 -1.22 -32.66
CA THR A 251 -35.69 -0.16 -31.72
C THR A 251 -36.53 -0.69 -30.56
N ASP A 252 -36.29 -0.22 -29.34
CA ASP A 252 -37.37 0.38 -28.55
C ASP A 252 -36.85 1.48 -27.61
N SER A 253 -37.71 2.45 -27.31
CA SER A 253 -37.44 3.62 -26.48
C SER A 253 -37.89 3.39 -25.04
N GLY A 254 -36.96 3.39 -24.09
CA GLY A 254 -37.29 3.19 -22.68
C GLY A 254 -36.20 3.67 -21.72
N ALA A 255 -36.43 4.84 -21.12
CA ALA A 255 -35.75 5.35 -19.93
C ALA A 255 -34.21 5.19 -19.88
N GLU A 256 -33.49 6.16 -20.44
CA GLU A 256 -32.14 6.48 -19.94
C GLU A 256 -32.24 6.94 -18.48
N SER A 257 -32.18 5.97 -17.56
CA SER A 257 -31.83 6.25 -16.17
C SER A 257 -30.43 6.84 -16.18
N LEU A 258 -30.32 8.16 -15.98
CA LEU A 258 -29.07 8.84 -15.68
C LEU A 258 -28.62 8.44 -14.26
N CYS A 259 -28.25 7.17 -14.10
CA CYS A 259 -27.35 6.73 -13.07
C CYS A 259 -26.03 7.44 -13.36
N SER A 260 -25.79 8.54 -12.63
CA SER A 260 -24.54 9.29 -12.71
C SER A 260 -23.38 8.32 -12.67
N GLU A 261 -22.52 8.34 -13.69
CA GLU A 261 -21.22 7.69 -13.64
C GLU A 261 -20.54 8.22 -12.38
N SER A 262 -20.54 7.40 -11.33
CA SER A 262 -19.94 7.75 -10.07
C SER A 262 -18.46 7.79 -10.37
N ASN A 263 -17.86 8.98 -10.29
CA ASN A 263 -16.46 9.18 -10.64
C ASN A 263 -15.60 8.58 -9.52
N GLU A 264 -15.54 7.24 -9.51
CA GLU A 264 -14.96 6.44 -8.45
C GLU A 264 -13.46 6.65 -8.43
N LEU A 265 -13.01 7.45 -7.47
CA LEU A 265 -11.59 7.69 -7.19
C LEU A 265 -10.97 6.43 -6.57
N GLN A 266 -10.61 5.48 -7.44
CA GLN A 266 -9.83 4.31 -7.09
C GLN A 266 -8.41 4.71 -6.62
N TRP A 267 -7.90 5.81 -7.17
CA TRP A 267 -6.58 6.40 -6.91
C TRP A 267 -6.72 7.89 -6.52
N LEU A 268 -5.60 8.57 -6.26
CA LEU A 268 -5.62 9.92 -5.68
C LEU A 268 -6.32 10.98 -6.55
N THR A 269 -6.33 10.80 -7.86
CA THR A 269 -6.76 11.82 -8.82
C THR A 269 -7.69 11.29 -9.91
N GLY A 270 -8.14 10.04 -9.82
CA GLY A 270 -8.99 9.42 -10.84
C GLY A 270 -9.22 7.92 -10.66
N PRO A 271 -9.89 7.30 -11.64
CA PRO A 271 -10.04 5.84 -11.73
C PRO A 271 -8.75 5.13 -12.19
N GLY A 272 -7.78 5.85 -12.77
CA GLY A 272 -6.46 5.34 -13.15
C GLY A 272 -5.33 5.84 -12.25
N LEU A 273 -4.20 5.12 -12.24
CA LEU A 273 -2.95 5.57 -11.61
C LEU A 273 -2.47 6.88 -12.26
N SER A 274 -2.04 7.84 -11.45
CA SER A 274 -1.37 9.05 -11.91
C SER A 274 0.10 9.14 -11.48
N HIS A 275 0.82 10.17 -11.96
CA HIS A 275 2.16 10.46 -11.44
C HIS A 275 2.15 10.72 -9.92
N LEU A 276 1.06 11.25 -9.34
CA LEU A 276 0.96 11.47 -7.90
C LEU A 276 0.94 10.13 -7.14
N ASP A 277 0.21 9.12 -7.63
CA ASP A 277 0.22 7.78 -7.06
C ASP A 277 1.61 7.14 -7.13
N CYS A 278 2.30 7.32 -8.25
CA CYS A 278 3.69 6.88 -8.43
C CYS A 278 4.67 7.56 -7.44
N VAL A 279 4.35 8.77 -6.95
CA VAL A 279 5.12 9.46 -5.90
C VAL A 279 4.73 8.98 -4.50
N VAL A 280 3.45 8.74 -4.25
CA VAL A 280 2.89 8.51 -2.90
C VAL A 280 3.00 7.05 -2.47
N LEU A 281 2.71 6.09 -3.34
CA LEU A 281 2.69 4.66 -3.00
C LEU A 281 4.05 4.12 -2.53
N PRO A 282 5.20 4.39 -3.18
CA PRO A 282 6.51 4.00 -2.66
C PRO A 282 6.78 4.57 -1.26
N LYS A 283 6.41 5.85 -1.05
CA LYS A 283 6.61 6.57 0.21
C LYS A 283 5.75 5.99 1.34
N LEU A 284 4.50 5.60 1.06
CA LEU A 284 3.62 4.92 2.03
C LEU A 284 4.11 3.51 2.39
N GLN A 285 4.58 2.72 1.42
CA GLN A 285 5.11 1.39 1.71
C GLN A 285 6.38 1.45 2.55
N HIS A 286 7.26 2.41 2.25
CA HIS A 286 8.44 2.70 3.07
C HIS A 286 8.08 3.08 4.51
N LEU A 287 7.06 3.93 4.69
CA LEU A 287 6.52 4.28 6.00
C LEU A 287 6.04 3.02 6.72
N ARG A 288 5.13 2.26 6.10
CA ARG A 288 4.51 1.06 6.69
C ARG A 288 5.56 0.07 7.19
N VAL A 289 6.48 -0.34 6.31
CA VAL A 289 7.44 -1.42 6.59
C VAL A 289 8.52 -0.96 7.58
N ALA A 290 9.15 0.19 7.35
CA ALA A 290 10.25 0.64 8.19
C ALA A 290 9.78 1.12 9.57
N ALA A 291 8.64 1.80 9.66
CA ALA A 291 8.11 2.23 10.96
C ALA A 291 7.67 1.03 11.82
N ALA A 292 7.12 -0.02 11.21
CA ALA A 292 6.81 -1.26 11.92
C ALA A 292 8.11 -1.94 12.43
N ALA A 293 9.10 -2.14 11.55
CA ALA A 293 10.31 -2.87 11.88
C ALA A 293 11.27 -2.15 12.86
N LEU A 294 11.37 -0.81 12.76
CA LEU A 294 12.37 -0.01 13.49
C LEU A 294 11.77 0.79 14.67
N LYS A 295 10.45 1.01 14.68
CA LYS A 295 9.75 1.82 15.69
C LYS A 295 8.52 1.14 16.31
N ALA A 296 8.18 -0.08 15.89
CA ALA A 296 6.95 -0.79 16.28
C ALA A 296 5.65 0.01 16.01
N TYR A 297 5.70 0.98 15.11
CA TYR A 297 4.55 1.78 14.70
C TYR A 297 3.80 1.08 13.56
N GLN A 298 2.47 1.02 13.66
CA GLN A 298 1.60 0.51 12.60
C GLN A 298 0.64 1.62 12.19
N ILE A 299 0.31 1.68 10.89
CA ILE A 299 -0.74 2.57 10.39
C ILE A 299 -2.06 2.21 11.09
N PRO A 300 -2.72 3.13 11.81
CA PRO A 300 -3.96 2.84 12.51
C PRO A 300 -5.04 2.23 11.60
N THR A 301 -5.70 1.17 12.06
CA THR A 301 -6.79 0.49 11.32
C THR A 301 -8.06 1.33 11.18
N ARG A 302 -8.11 2.53 11.78
CA ARG A 302 -9.18 3.52 11.60
C ARG A 302 -9.07 4.28 10.27
N PHE A 303 -7.87 4.32 9.67
CA PHE A 303 -7.63 5.04 8.41
C PHE A 303 -8.08 4.23 7.20
N ARG A 304 -9.39 4.23 6.95
CA ARG A 304 -10.05 3.33 5.98
C ARG A 304 -9.69 3.65 4.54
N GLY A 305 -9.64 4.93 4.18
CA GLY A 305 -9.31 5.37 2.83
C GLY A 305 -7.88 5.02 2.49
N LEU A 306 -6.97 5.23 3.43
CA LEU A 306 -5.57 4.85 3.30
C LEU A 306 -5.38 3.33 3.14
N TRP A 307 -6.10 2.52 3.92
CA TRP A 307 -6.02 1.06 3.79
C TRP A 307 -6.69 0.52 2.52
N ARG A 308 -7.78 1.13 2.05
CA ARG A 308 -8.40 0.84 0.73
C ARG A 308 -7.45 1.18 -0.41
N TYR A 309 -6.78 2.34 -0.34
CA TYR A 309 -5.79 2.78 -1.32
C TYR A 309 -4.57 1.83 -1.38
N LEU A 310 -4.05 1.40 -0.22
CA LEU A 310 -3.00 0.39 -0.16
C LEU A 310 -3.48 -0.98 -0.69
N HIS A 311 -4.71 -1.40 -0.40
CA HIS A 311 -5.30 -2.61 -0.97
C HIS A 311 -5.35 -2.54 -2.51
N ASN A 312 -5.76 -1.40 -3.09
CA ASN A 312 -5.75 -1.20 -4.54
C ASN A 312 -4.33 -1.31 -5.12
N ALA A 313 -3.33 -0.73 -4.45
CA ALA A 313 -1.94 -0.81 -4.85
C ALA A 313 -1.39 -2.25 -4.82
N TYR A 314 -1.65 -3.02 -3.76
CA TYR A 314 -1.14 -4.40 -3.65
C TYR A 314 -1.77 -5.38 -4.66
N ASN A 315 -2.97 -5.06 -5.16
CA ASN A 315 -3.61 -5.81 -6.26
C ASN A 315 -3.23 -5.27 -7.66
N ASN A 316 -2.48 -4.18 -7.76
CA ASN A 316 -2.06 -3.61 -9.04
C ASN A 316 -0.65 -4.12 -9.43
N PRO A 317 -0.47 -4.71 -10.63
CA PRO A 317 0.82 -5.28 -11.06
C PRO A 317 1.93 -4.23 -11.20
N VAL A 318 1.61 -2.96 -11.50
CA VAL A 318 2.59 -1.86 -11.56
C VAL A 318 3.25 -1.68 -10.20
N PHE A 319 2.48 -1.61 -9.12
CA PHE A 319 3.06 -1.43 -7.79
C PHE A 319 3.70 -2.74 -7.29
N ALA A 320 3.01 -3.88 -7.43
CA ALA A 320 3.47 -5.16 -6.91
C ALA A 320 4.81 -5.63 -7.50
N GLN A 321 5.08 -5.35 -8.78
CA GLN A 321 6.33 -5.75 -9.45
C GLN A 321 7.49 -4.76 -9.24
N THR A 322 7.19 -3.48 -9.01
CA THR A 322 8.19 -2.43 -8.79
C THR A 322 8.60 -2.30 -7.32
N CYS A 323 7.81 -2.85 -6.40
CA CYS A 323 8.06 -2.77 -4.97
C CYS A 323 9.33 -3.54 -4.57
N PRO A 324 10.27 -2.92 -3.84
CA PRO A 324 11.35 -3.66 -3.18
C PRO A 324 10.79 -4.57 -2.07
N CYS A 325 11.51 -5.63 -1.71
CA CYS A 325 11.10 -6.48 -0.60
C CYS A 325 11.29 -5.76 0.75
N ASP A 326 10.57 -6.23 1.77
CA ASP A 326 10.56 -5.63 3.11
C ASP A 326 11.97 -5.52 3.69
N GLN A 327 12.84 -6.51 3.43
CA GLN A 327 14.22 -6.51 3.91
C GLN A 327 15.04 -5.35 3.34
N GLU A 328 14.97 -5.08 2.03
CA GLU A 328 15.67 -3.94 1.42
C GLU A 328 15.14 -2.60 1.95
N ILE A 329 13.83 -2.48 2.21
CA ILE A 329 13.25 -1.28 2.84
C ILE A 329 13.82 -1.07 4.25
N VAL A 330 13.82 -2.10 5.09
CA VAL A 330 14.33 -2.00 6.47
C VAL A 330 15.82 -1.66 6.47
N LEU A 331 16.62 -2.29 5.61
CA LEU A 331 18.06 -2.02 5.50
C LEU A 331 18.35 -0.61 4.97
N HIS A 332 17.61 -0.14 3.95
CA HIS A 332 17.73 1.22 3.42
C HIS A 332 17.50 2.32 4.48
N TRP A 333 16.55 2.12 5.40
CA TRP A 333 16.31 3.07 6.49
C TRP A 333 17.31 2.91 7.63
N HIS A 334 17.68 1.68 7.95
CA HIS A 334 18.64 1.36 9.00
C HIS A 334 20.06 1.88 8.71
N ASP A 335 20.55 1.77 7.47
CA ASP A 335 21.92 2.13 7.12
C ASP A 335 22.15 3.65 7.05
N ARG A 336 21.10 4.46 7.30
CA ARG A 336 21.20 5.90 7.49
C ARG A 336 21.81 6.21 8.85
N LEU A 337 22.80 7.10 8.84
CA LEU A 337 23.65 7.50 9.98
C LEU A 337 22.89 7.92 11.26
N GLU A 338 21.66 8.39 11.09
CA GLU A 338 20.81 8.97 12.14
C GLU A 338 19.91 7.93 12.83
N THR A 339 19.95 6.65 12.45
CA THR A 339 19.13 5.60 13.08
C THR A 339 19.94 4.71 14.03
N LYS A 340 19.25 4.03 14.96
CA LYS A 340 19.89 3.15 15.94
C LYS A 340 20.44 1.90 15.26
N LYS A 341 21.77 1.81 15.16
CA LYS A 341 22.47 0.70 14.51
C LYS A 341 22.14 -0.66 15.16
N MET A 342 21.71 -1.60 14.33
CA MET A 342 21.60 -3.03 14.62
C MET A 342 22.98 -3.69 14.52
N SER A 343 23.15 -4.86 15.12
CA SER A 343 24.39 -5.63 15.00
C SER A 343 24.64 -6.05 13.54
N HIS A 344 25.89 -6.00 13.10
CA HIS A 344 26.34 -6.52 11.80
C HIS A 344 25.83 -7.94 11.52
N LYS A 345 25.71 -8.79 12.56
CA LYS A 345 25.13 -10.13 12.43
C LYS A 345 23.66 -10.06 11.96
N LYS A 346 22.83 -9.24 12.61
CA LYS A 346 21.40 -9.10 12.27
C LYS A 346 21.22 -8.47 10.88
N HIS A 347 22.07 -7.52 10.51
CA HIS A 347 22.09 -6.91 9.17
C HIS A 347 22.37 -7.98 8.10
N ALA A 348 23.44 -8.76 8.28
CA ALA A 348 23.83 -9.83 7.37
C ALA A 348 22.83 -11.01 7.33
N GLU A 349 22.12 -11.28 8.42
CA GLU A 349 21.00 -12.23 8.45
C GLU A 349 19.84 -11.71 7.61
N LEU A 350 19.39 -10.46 7.84
CA LEU A 350 18.27 -9.85 7.13
C LEU A 350 18.52 -9.73 5.62
N ALA A 351 19.74 -9.37 5.21
CA ALA A 351 20.15 -9.31 3.81
C ALA A 351 20.01 -10.65 3.07
N LYS A 352 20.23 -11.77 3.79
CA LYS A 352 20.19 -13.15 3.27
C LYS A 352 18.82 -13.82 3.39
N GLU A 353 17.85 -13.18 4.04
CA GLU A 353 16.51 -13.74 4.11
C GLU A 353 15.84 -13.81 2.73
N LYS A 354 14.96 -14.80 2.55
CA LYS A 354 14.06 -14.86 1.40
C LYS A 354 13.20 -13.59 1.34
N PRO A 355 13.05 -12.92 0.17
CA PRO A 355 12.18 -11.76 0.01
C PRO A 355 10.78 -11.96 0.60
N LYS A 356 10.35 -10.98 1.39
CA LYS A 356 8.99 -10.85 1.94
C LYS A 356 8.37 -9.53 1.47
N PHE A 357 7.05 -9.48 1.40
CA PHE A 357 6.30 -8.30 0.97
C PHE A 357 5.10 -8.11 1.90
N SER A 358 5.09 -7.02 2.67
CA SER A 358 4.00 -6.65 3.57
C SER A 358 2.84 -6.04 2.77
N PHE A 359 2.11 -6.90 2.07
CA PHE A 359 0.95 -6.59 1.22
C PHE A 359 -0.39 -7.03 1.83
N ASP A 360 -0.38 -7.55 3.06
CA ASP A 360 -1.59 -7.81 3.84
C ASP A 360 -2.34 -6.49 4.14
N VAL A 361 -3.65 -6.54 4.31
CA VAL A 361 -4.46 -5.40 4.78
C VAL A 361 -5.45 -5.83 5.86
N PRO A 362 -5.89 -4.92 6.75
CA PRO A 362 -6.96 -5.22 7.70
C PRO A 362 -8.25 -5.61 6.96
N VAL A 363 -8.97 -6.63 7.47
CA VAL A 363 -10.19 -7.18 6.84
C VAL A 363 -11.24 -6.13 6.45
N ARG A 364 -11.33 -5.02 7.21
CA ARG A 364 -12.27 -3.91 6.95
C ARG A 364 -11.89 -2.99 5.77
N ALA A 365 -10.75 -3.23 5.13
CA ALA A 365 -10.26 -2.45 3.99
C ALA A 365 -10.49 -3.14 2.64
N SER A 366 -10.82 -4.44 2.64
CA SER A 366 -11.19 -5.16 1.43
C SER A 366 -12.56 -4.69 0.93
N VAL A 367 -12.65 -4.34 -0.35
CA VAL A 367 -13.93 -4.04 -1.01
C VAL A 367 -14.74 -5.34 -1.08
N VAL A 368 -15.91 -5.37 -0.43
CA VAL A 368 -16.84 -6.49 -0.53
C VAL A 368 -17.63 -6.34 -1.82
N THR A 369 -17.20 -7.03 -2.87
CA THR A 369 -18.00 -7.19 -4.09
C THR A 369 -19.18 -8.11 -3.76
N VAL A 370 -20.39 -7.53 -3.71
CA VAL A 370 -21.62 -8.33 -3.68
C VAL A 370 -21.81 -8.87 -5.09
N VAL A 371 -21.50 -10.14 -5.29
CA VAL A 371 -21.90 -10.85 -6.51
C VAL A 371 -23.38 -11.17 -6.33
N GLU A 372 -24.23 -10.41 -7.01
CA GLU A 372 -25.62 -10.83 -7.20
C GLU A 372 -25.60 -12.12 -8.04
N VAL A 373 -26.27 -13.15 -7.52
CA VAL A 373 -26.42 -14.43 -8.20
C VAL A 373 -27.85 -14.47 -8.71
N ASP A 374 -28.00 -14.33 -10.04
CA ASP A 374 -29.26 -14.48 -10.77
C ASP A 374 -29.86 -15.90 -10.63
#